data_AF-A0A131Y5P6-F1
#
_entry.id   AF-A0A131Y5P6-F1
#
_cell.length_a   1.000
_cell.length_b   1.000
_cell.length_c   1.000
_cell.angle_alpha   90.00
_cell.angle_beta   90.00
_cell.angle_gamma   90.00
#
_symmetry.space_group_name_H-M   'P 1'
#
loop_
_entity.id
_entity.type
_entity.pdbx_description
1 polymer ?
#
loop_
_entity_poly.entity_id
_entity_poly.type
_entity_poly.pdbx_seq_one_letter_code
_entity_poly.pdbx_strand_id
1 'polypeptide(L)'
;MAGSRIHKLGTIFTRVEGLLKAGGMTERPLWYDVYAAFPPIQEPDYYRKAPVAPVRNICYPEDTIRARFGREFGQGPVAENLLNPAQTSLCQRFVERYQELSRQRPELSEDAVYEAVKEDFSTELSSGTGRAAHNSRRPAPP
;
A
#
# COMPACT_ATOMS: atom_id res chain seq x y z
N MET A 1 -27.68 -10.78 37.18
CA MET A 1 -26.99 -11.25 35.97
C MET A 1 -25.54 -11.54 36.32
N ALA A 2 -25.13 -12.81 36.33
CA ALA A 2 -23.75 -13.17 36.57
C ALA A 2 -22.93 -12.94 35.28
N GLY A 3 -21.73 -12.37 35.40
CA GLY A 3 -20.81 -12.16 34.28
C GLY A 3 -19.40 -12.64 34.64
N SER A 4 -18.66 -13.13 33.65
CA SER A 4 -17.28 -13.59 33.86
C SER A 4 -16.26 -12.49 33.53
N ARG A 5 -15.46 -12.07 34.52
CA ARG A 5 -14.35 -11.11 34.37
C ARG A 5 -12.99 -11.77 34.12
N ILE A 6 -12.94 -13.11 34.04
CA ILE A 6 -11.68 -13.87 33.92
C ILE A 6 -11.20 -13.85 32.46
N HIS A 7 -10.26 -12.96 32.14
CA HIS A 7 -9.77 -12.79 30.77
C HIS A 7 -8.67 -13.79 30.36
N LYS A 8 -8.04 -14.49 31.32
CA LYS A 8 -6.97 -15.46 31.05
C LYS A 8 -7.45 -16.88 30.74
N LEU A 9 -8.73 -17.17 30.98
CA LEU A 9 -9.31 -18.51 30.78
C LEU A 9 -10.32 -18.46 29.64
N GLY A 10 -9.99 -19.08 28.51
CA GLY A 10 -10.83 -19.13 27.33
C GLY A 10 -11.05 -17.76 26.67
N THR A 11 -11.91 -17.74 25.65
CA THR A 11 -12.29 -16.52 24.94
C THR A 11 -13.53 -15.89 25.57
N ILE A 12 -13.89 -14.67 25.13
CA ILE A 12 -15.19 -14.09 25.51
C ILE A 12 -16.36 -14.97 25.02
N PHE A 13 -16.19 -15.64 23.88
CA PHE A 13 -17.22 -16.46 23.27
C PHE A 13 -17.48 -17.73 24.08
N THR A 14 -16.43 -18.51 24.38
CA THR A 14 -16.58 -19.76 25.15
C THR A 14 -17.07 -19.50 26.58
N ARG A 15 -16.67 -18.38 27.19
CA ARG A 15 -17.17 -17.98 28.51
C ARG A 15 -18.66 -17.62 28.51
N VAL A 16 -19.12 -16.85 27.52
CA VAL A 16 -20.54 -16.51 27.39
C VAL A 16 -21.36 -17.73 27.02
N GLU A 17 -20.86 -18.57 26.11
CA GLU A 17 -21.52 -19.82 25.74
C GLU A 17 -21.69 -20.75 26.96
N GLY A 18 -20.67 -20.90 27.79
CA GLY A 18 -20.76 -21.68 29.03
C GLY A 18 -21.78 -21.09 30.02
N LEU A 19 -21.83 -19.77 30.18
CA LEU A 19 -22.81 -19.10 31.04
C LEU A 19 -24.25 -19.28 30.54
N LEU A 20 -24.47 -19.21 29.22
CA LEU A 20 -25.77 -19.46 28.59
C LEU A 20 -26.21 -20.92 28.80
N LYS A 21 -25.31 -21.88 28.54
CA LYS A 21 -25.58 -23.33 28.71
C LYS A 21 -25.86 -23.71 30.16
N ALA A 22 -25.17 -23.09 31.13
CA ALA A 22 -25.36 -23.34 32.56
C ALA A 22 -26.55 -22.57 33.18
N GLY A 23 -27.25 -21.73 32.41
CA GLY A 23 -28.32 -20.87 32.92
C GLY A 23 -27.85 -19.70 33.81
N GLY A 24 -26.54 -19.45 33.87
CA GLY A 24 -25.95 -18.31 34.60
C GLY A 24 -26.15 -16.97 33.88
N MET A 25 -26.49 -17.01 32.60
CA MET A 25 -26.91 -15.88 31.78
C MET A 25 -28.19 -16.27 31.03
N THR A 26 -29.25 -15.47 31.19
CA THR A 26 -30.55 -15.70 30.56
C THR A 26 -30.69 -14.96 29.23
N GLU A 27 -30.08 -13.78 29.12
CA GLU A 27 -30.09 -12.97 27.91
C GLU A 27 -28.74 -13.06 27.20
N ARG A 28 -28.77 -13.55 25.95
CA ARG A 28 -27.58 -13.59 25.11
C ARG A 28 -27.19 -12.18 24.65
N PRO A 29 -25.90 -11.83 24.63
CA PRO A 29 -25.45 -10.55 24.09
C PRO A 29 -25.76 -10.40 22.60
N LEU A 30 -26.01 -9.17 22.16
CA LEU A 30 -26.31 -8.86 20.75
C LEU A 30 -25.25 -9.39 19.76
N TRP A 31 -23.98 -9.36 20.16
CA TRP A 31 -22.86 -9.80 19.31
C TRP A 31 -22.75 -11.32 19.20
N TYR A 32 -23.41 -12.10 20.06
CA TYR A 32 -23.21 -13.55 20.15
C TYR A 32 -23.56 -14.27 18.84
N ASP A 33 -24.71 -13.96 18.25
CA ASP A 33 -25.15 -14.57 16.99
C ASP A 33 -24.24 -14.19 15.83
N VAL A 34 -23.74 -12.95 15.83
CA VAL A 34 -22.79 -12.48 14.80
C VAL A 34 -21.49 -13.25 14.89
N TYR A 35 -20.96 -13.45 16.10
CA TYR A 35 -19.73 -14.23 16.31
C TYR A 35 -19.93 -15.70 15.97
N ALA A 36 -21.08 -16.29 16.33
CA ALA A 36 -21.39 -17.68 16.02
C ALA A 36 -21.54 -17.94 14.51
N ALA A 37 -22.14 -16.99 13.78
CA ALA A 37 -22.28 -17.07 12.33
C ALA A 37 -20.98 -16.77 11.57
N PHE A 38 -20.18 -15.83 12.08
CA PHE A 38 -18.96 -15.35 11.44
C PHE A 38 -17.79 -15.36 12.44
N PRO A 39 -17.32 -16.54 12.86
CA PRO A 39 -16.22 -16.62 13.82
C PRO A 39 -14.92 -16.07 13.20
N PRO A 40 -14.03 -15.45 14.01
CA PRO A 40 -12.75 -15.01 13.52
C PRO A 40 -11.90 -16.21 13.09
N ILE A 41 -11.05 -16.00 12.08
CA ILE A 41 -10.10 -17.03 11.60
C ILE A 41 -9.26 -17.58 12.76
N GLN A 42 -8.90 -16.72 13.71
CA GLN A 42 -8.17 -17.11 14.90
C GLN A 42 -8.83 -16.54 16.14
N GLU A 43 -9.06 -17.40 17.11
CA GLU A 43 -9.68 -17.02 18.38
C GLU A 43 -8.82 -16.03 19.18
N PRO A 44 -9.46 -15.10 19.93
CA PRO A 44 -8.78 -14.12 20.77
C PRO A 44 -8.31 -14.76 22.08
N ASP A 45 -7.32 -15.63 22.00
CA ASP A 45 -6.66 -16.26 23.14
C ASP A 45 -5.70 -15.26 23.83
N TYR A 46 -5.79 -15.19 25.16
CA TYR A 46 -4.91 -14.36 26.00
C TYR A 46 -3.45 -14.76 25.89
N TYR A 47 -3.15 -16.06 25.73
CA TYR A 47 -1.77 -16.56 25.67
C TYR A 47 -1.18 -16.56 24.27
N ARG A 48 -1.92 -16.06 23.27
CA ARG A 48 -1.47 -16.00 21.89
C ARG A 48 -0.21 -15.15 21.78
N LYS A 49 0.87 -15.78 21.31
CA LYS A 49 2.09 -15.07 20.90
C LYS A 49 1.95 -14.67 19.44
N ALA A 50 2.34 -13.44 19.12
CA ALA A 50 2.46 -13.03 17.72
C ALA A 50 3.49 -13.95 17.03
N PRO A 51 3.22 -14.43 15.80
CA PRO A 51 4.22 -15.16 15.06
C PRO A 51 5.44 -14.27 14.86
N VAL A 52 6.61 -14.75 15.26
CA VAL A 52 7.90 -14.07 15.01
C VAL A 52 8.31 -14.42 13.59
N ALA A 53 7.60 -13.86 12.61
CA ALA A 53 8.00 -13.94 11.22
C ALA A 53 8.98 -12.79 10.92
N PRO A 54 10.13 -13.05 10.26
CA PRO A 54 11.00 -11.97 9.84
C PRO A 54 10.27 -11.14 8.78
N VAL A 55 10.08 -9.85 9.07
CA VAL A 55 9.55 -8.90 8.10
C VAL A 55 10.63 -8.67 7.04
N ARG A 56 10.31 -8.93 5.78
CA ARG A 56 11.23 -8.70 4.65
C ARG A 56 11.01 -7.30 4.08
N ASN A 57 12.09 -6.67 3.61
CA ASN A 57 11.98 -5.46 2.82
C ASN A 57 11.28 -5.77 1.49
N ILE A 58 10.38 -4.88 1.08
CA ILE A 58 9.71 -4.94 -0.21
C ILE A 58 10.56 -4.10 -1.18
N CYS A 59 11.24 -4.76 -2.10
CA CYS A 59 12.03 -4.12 -3.14
C CYS A 59 11.57 -4.65 -4.50
N TYR A 60 11.40 -3.76 -5.45
CA TYR A 60 11.02 -4.08 -6.82
C TYR A 60 12.21 -3.95 -7.77
N PRO A 61 12.20 -4.65 -8.92
CA PRO A 61 13.29 -4.56 -9.90
C PRO A 61 13.55 -3.13 -10.37
N GLU A 62 12.52 -2.29 -10.47
CA GLU A 62 12.69 -0.91 -10.91
C GLU A 62 13.27 0.03 -9.84
N ASP A 63 13.36 -0.40 -8.57
CA ASP A 63 13.90 0.46 -7.51
C ASP A 63 15.39 0.75 -7.70
N THR A 64 16.12 -0.12 -8.41
CA THR A 64 17.51 0.14 -8.81
C THR A 64 17.60 1.34 -9.75
N ILE A 65 16.68 1.43 -10.70
CA ILE A 65 16.57 2.52 -11.68
C ILE A 65 16.11 3.80 -10.97
N ARG A 66 15.10 3.71 -10.10
CA ARG A 66 14.63 4.84 -9.29
C ARG A 66 15.75 5.41 -8.41
N ALA A 67 16.57 4.55 -7.82
CA ALA A 67 17.72 4.96 -7.02
C ALA A 67 18.80 5.67 -7.86
N ARG A 68 19.09 5.18 -9.07
CA ARG A 68 20.01 5.84 -10.00
C ARG A 68 19.48 7.20 -10.45
N PHE A 69 18.20 7.26 -10.84
CA PHE A 69 17.53 8.51 -11.21
C PHE A 69 17.58 9.54 -10.07
N GLY A 70 17.26 9.13 -8.84
CA GLY A 70 17.31 10.02 -7.68
C GLY A 70 18.71 10.55 -7.34
N ARG A 71 19.78 9.78 -7.61
CA ARG A 71 21.16 10.25 -7.45
C ARG A 71 21.57 11.27 -8.49
N GLU A 72 21.08 11.14 -9.73
CA GLU A 72 21.46 12.01 -10.85
C GLU A 72 20.60 13.28 -10.94
N PHE A 73 19.29 13.15 -10.76
CA PHE A 73 18.31 14.23 -10.98
C PHE A 73 17.71 14.78 -9.67
N GLY A 74 17.95 14.12 -8.54
CA GLY A 74 17.37 14.52 -7.25
C GLY A 74 15.84 14.39 -7.21
N GLN A 75 15.18 15.28 -6.47
CA GLN A 75 13.71 15.30 -6.32
C GLN A 75 12.97 15.91 -7.53
N GLY A 76 13.69 16.28 -8.59
CA GLY A 76 13.12 16.90 -9.78
C GLY A 76 12.54 18.31 -9.52
N PRO A 77 12.15 19.02 -10.59
CA PRO A 77 11.68 20.40 -10.49
C PRO A 77 10.19 20.55 -10.10
N VAL A 78 9.41 19.46 -10.15
CA VAL A 78 7.95 19.49 -9.97
C VAL A 78 7.55 18.63 -8.77
N ALA A 79 6.85 19.25 -7.82
CA ALA A 79 6.28 18.52 -6.68
C ALA A 79 5.20 17.52 -7.15
N GLU A 80 5.24 16.32 -6.59
CA GLU A 80 4.25 15.29 -6.86
C GLU A 80 2.95 15.53 -6.09
N ASN A 81 1.81 15.33 -6.74
CA ASN A 81 0.51 15.38 -6.08
C ASN A 81 0.08 13.97 -5.67
N LEU A 82 0.31 13.64 -4.40
CA LEU A 82 -0.06 12.33 -3.83
C LEU A 82 -1.58 12.11 -3.70
N LEU A 83 -2.40 13.16 -3.90
CA LEU A 83 -3.87 13.05 -3.89
C LEU A 83 -4.44 12.55 -5.22
N ASN A 84 -3.65 12.63 -6.30
CA ASN A 84 -4.09 12.19 -7.63
C ASN A 84 -3.48 10.82 -7.97
N PRO A 85 -4.24 9.71 -7.89
CA PRO A 85 -3.71 8.38 -8.20
C PRO A 85 -3.35 8.19 -9.67
N ALA A 86 -3.84 9.06 -10.57
CA ALA A 86 -3.54 8.99 -12.00
C ALA A 86 -2.30 9.81 -12.39
N GLN A 87 -1.73 10.59 -11.46
CA GLN A 87 -0.54 11.39 -11.76
C GLN A 87 0.70 10.50 -11.74
N THR A 88 1.37 10.41 -12.88
CA THR A 88 2.68 9.75 -13.00
C THR A 88 3.80 10.72 -12.61
N SER A 89 4.69 10.31 -11.72
CA SER A 89 5.89 11.08 -11.42
C SER A 89 6.88 11.10 -12.58
N LEU A 90 7.80 12.06 -12.57
CA LEU A 90 8.90 12.10 -13.56
C LEU A 90 9.74 10.83 -13.50
N CYS A 91 10.07 10.37 -12.29
CA CYS A 91 10.79 9.13 -12.07
C CYS A 91 10.01 7.92 -12.62
N GLN A 92 8.69 7.88 -12.44
CA GLN A 92 7.86 6.81 -12.99
C GLN A 92 7.84 6.82 -14.53
N ARG A 93 7.71 7.98 -15.16
CA ARG A 93 7.81 8.12 -16.63
C ARG A 93 9.17 7.66 -17.15
N PHE A 94 10.25 7.99 -16.44
CA PHE A 94 11.59 7.52 -16.78
C PHE A 94 11.71 5.99 -16.73
N VAL A 95 11.20 5.37 -15.64
CA VAL A 95 11.19 3.91 -15.48
C VAL A 95 10.39 3.24 -16.59
N GLU A 96 9.22 3.78 -16.96
CA GLU A 96 8.39 3.24 -18.03
C GLU A 96 9.14 3.25 -19.38
N ARG A 97 9.79 4.36 -19.72
CA ARG A 97 10.62 4.46 -20.93
C ARG A 97 11.79 3.50 -20.92
N TYR A 98 12.48 3.36 -19.78
CA TYR A 98 13.55 2.38 -19.62
C TYR A 98 13.06 0.96 -19.87
N GLN A 99 11.92 0.59 -19.29
CA GLN A 99 11.34 -0.74 -19.50
C GLN A 99 10.87 -0.96 -20.94
N GLU A 100 10.34 0.07 -21.60
CA GLU A 100 9.98 0.02 -23.03
C GLU A 100 11.22 -0.21 -23.91
N LEU A 101 12.29 0.57 -23.68
CA LEU A 101 13.51 0.47 -24.48
C LEU A 101 14.23 -0.85 -24.24
N SER A 102 14.30 -1.31 -22.98
CA SER A 102 14.85 -2.61 -22.61
C SER A 102 14.09 -3.77 -23.27
N ARG A 103 12.75 -3.67 -23.38
CA ARG A 103 11.93 -4.65 -24.12
C ARG A 103 12.16 -4.62 -25.62
N GLN A 104 12.35 -3.44 -26.20
CA GLN A 104 12.56 -3.28 -27.65
C GLN A 104 13.95 -3.73 -28.09
N ARG A 105 14.96 -3.56 -27.25
CA ARG A 105 16.36 -3.88 -27.56
C ARG A 105 17.02 -4.69 -26.44
N PRO A 106 16.71 -6.00 -26.35
CA PRO A 106 17.28 -6.88 -25.33
C PRO A 106 18.79 -7.10 -25.47
N GLU A 107 19.38 -6.79 -26.63
CA GLU A 107 20.82 -6.87 -26.89
C GLU A 107 21.65 -5.76 -26.23
N LEU A 108 21.02 -4.68 -25.76
CA LEU A 108 21.71 -3.57 -25.12
C LEU A 108 21.94 -3.83 -23.63
N SER A 109 23.13 -3.47 -23.15
CA SER A 109 23.44 -3.46 -21.70
C SER A 109 22.51 -2.50 -20.96
N GLU A 110 22.15 -2.84 -19.72
CA GLU A 110 21.33 -2.00 -18.82
C GLU A 110 21.86 -0.56 -18.73
N ASP A 111 23.19 -0.40 -18.66
CA ASP A 111 23.83 0.92 -18.63
C ASP A 111 23.61 1.71 -19.92
N ALA A 112 23.68 1.05 -21.07
CA ALA A 112 23.49 1.70 -22.37
C ALA A 112 22.02 2.10 -22.58
N VAL A 113 21.08 1.27 -22.12
CA VAL A 113 19.64 1.61 -22.11
C VAL A 113 19.40 2.82 -21.21
N TYR A 114 20.02 2.84 -20.02
CA TYR A 114 19.85 3.93 -19.07
C TYR A 114 20.37 5.27 -19.64
N GLU A 115 21.58 5.30 -20.20
CA GLU A 115 22.14 6.54 -20.77
C GLU A 115 21.33 7.02 -21.98
N ALA A 116 20.84 6.12 -22.84
CA ALA A 116 19.97 6.50 -23.96
C ALA A 116 18.66 7.18 -23.46
N VAL A 117 18.00 6.59 -22.46
CA VAL A 117 16.78 7.18 -21.88
C VAL A 117 17.10 8.49 -21.18
N LYS A 118 18.27 8.62 -20.56
CA LYS A 118 18.71 9.85 -19.90
C LYS A 118 18.90 11.01 -20.87
N GLU A 119 19.47 10.77 -22.05
CA GLU A 119 19.60 11.77 -23.11
C GLU A 119 18.22 12.23 -23.60
N ASP A 120 17.32 11.27 -23.87
CA ASP A 120 15.93 11.54 -24.26
C ASP A 120 15.17 12.31 -23.18
N PHE A 121 15.35 11.96 -21.91
CA PHE A 121 14.64 12.58 -20.79
C PHE A 121 15.18 13.99 -20.46
N SER A 122 16.48 14.24 -20.67
CA SER A 122 17.10 15.55 -20.46
C SER A 122 16.61 16.60 -21.46
N THR A 123 16.30 16.17 -22.70
CA THR A 123 15.66 17.04 -23.70
C THR A 123 14.19 17.34 -23.34
N GLU A 124 13.46 16.39 -22.77
CA GLU A 124 12.10 16.61 -22.25
C GLU A 124 12.06 17.56 -21.04
N LEU A 125 13.02 17.44 -20.11
CA LEU A 125 13.15 18.35 -18.96
C LEU A 125 13.43 19.79 -19.40
N SER A 126 14.26 19.95 -20.43
CA SER A 126 14.62 21.27 -20.97
C SER A 126 13.52 21.92 -21.81
N SER A 127 12.68 21.12 -22.46
CA SER A 127 11.52 21.59 -23.24
C SER A 127 10.24 21.73 -22.41
N GLY A 128 10.19 21.11 -21.22
CA GLY A 128 9.04 21.03 -20.32
C GLY A 128 8.72 22.31 -19.53
N THR A 129 9.55 23.34 -19.56
CA THR A 129 9.25 24.66 -18.95
C THR A 129 8.17 25.46 -19.69
N GLY A 130 7.60 24.92 -20.78
CA GLY A 130 6.68 25.62 -21.66
C GLY A 130 5.37 24.89 -21.95
N ARG A 131 4.68 24.33 -20.94
CA ARG A 131 3.28 23.88 -21.14
C ARG A 131 2.41 23.85 -19.88
N ALA A 132 2.50 24.89 -19.06
CA ALA A 132 1.41 25.27 -18.17
C ALA A 132 0.32 26.00 -18.98
N ALA A 133 -0.29 25.33 -19.95
CA ALA A 133 -1.44 25.87 -20.67
C ALA A 133 -2.71 25.66 -19.84
N HIS A 134 -3.01 26.68 -19.04
CA HIS A 134 -4.35 27.22 -18.79
C HIS A 134 -5.52 26.25 -19.03
N ASN A 135 -6.08 25.68 -17.95
CA ASN A 135 -7.51 25.37 -17.95
C ASN A 135 -8.13 25.64 -16.58
N SER A 136 -8.10 26.91 -16.18
CA SER A 136 -8.86 27.45 -15.07
C SER A 136 -10.22 27.97 -15.56
N ARG A 137 -11.11 27.06 -15.98
CA ARG A 137 -12.55 27.34 -16.07
C ARG A 137 -13.36 26.09 -15.73
N ARG A 138 -13.69 25.93 -14.44
CA ARG A 138 -14.94 25.28 -14.03
C ARG A 138 -15.76 26.31 -13.26
N PRO A 139 -16.98 26.66 -13.70
CA PRO A 139 -17.89 27.45 -12.88
C PRO A 139 -18.38 26.58 -11.71
N ALA A 140 -18.55 27.22 -10.54
CA ALA A 140 -19.07 26.59 -9.33
C ALA A 140 -20.54 26.16 -9.55
N PRO A 141 -20.98 25.04 -8.94
CA PRO A 141 -22.40 24.63 -8.96
C PRO A 141 -23.25 25.48 -8.00
N PRO A 142 -24.59 25.49 -8.19
CA PRO A 142 -25.52 26.38 -7.49
C PRO A 142 -25.62 26.13 -5.98
#